data_AF-A0A960HMX3-F1
#
_entry.id   AF-A0A960HMX3-F1
#
_cell.length_a   1.000
_cell.length_b   1.000
_cell.length_c   1.000
_cell.angle_alpha   90.00
_cell.angle_beta   90.00
_cell.angle_gamma   90.00
#
_symmetry.space_group_name_H-M   'P 1'
#
loop_
_entity.id
_entity.type
_entity.pdbx_description
1 polymer ?
#
loop_
_entity_poly.entity_id
_entity_poly.type
_entity_poly.pdbx_seq_one_letter_code
_entity_poly.pdbx_strand_id
1 'polypeptide(L)'
;DWYDTSAHMIWIGERTRQLDGAHVEFFSGVNNPIGCKLGPTATGDEAVALAERLNPDKVPGRLTFISRMGADNVEAALPPLLAAVRDAGHPVVWACDPMHGNTFTASG
;
A
#
# COMPACT_ATOMS: atom_id res chain seq x y z
N ASP A 1 -22.90 -4.89 5.22
CA ASP A 1 -21.45 -5.09 5.09
C ASP A 1 -21.13 -5.91 3.88
N TRP A 2 -20.29 -5.36 3.00
CA TRP A 2 -19.85 -6.05 1.78
C TRP A 2 -18.50 -6.71 2.04
N TYR A 3 -18.36 -7.97 1.65
CA TYR A 3 -17.08 -8.68 1.67
C TYR A 3 -16.84 -9.26 0.29
N ASP A 4 -15.61 -9.13 -0.20
CA ASP A 4 -15.14 -9.98 -1.28
C ASP A 4 -14.88 -11.37 -0.70
N THR A 5 -15.68 -12.36 -1.13
CA THR A 5 -15.63 -13.73 -0.62
C THR A 5 -14.66 -14.63 -1.39
N SER A 6 -13.86 -14.06 -2.30
CA SER A 6 -12.82 -14.81 -3.02
C SER A 6 -11.58 -15.09 -2.16
N ALA A 7 -11.31 -14.26 -1.15
CA ALA A 7 -10.17 -14.40 -0.25
C ALA A 7 -10.40 -13.67 1.08
N HIS A 8 -9.63 -14.03 2.11
CA HIS A 8 -9.70 -13.36 3.42
C HIS A 8 -9.13 -11.93 3.36
N MET A 9 -7.96 -11.78 2.74
CA MET A 9 -7.24 -10.52 2.56
C MET A 9 -6.89 -10.38 1.08
N ILE A 10 -7.06 -9.18 0.55
CA ILE A 10 -6.79 -8.83 -0.85
C ILE A 10 -5.88 -7.60 -0.92
N TRP A 11 -5.18 -7.37 -2.03
CA TRP A 11 -4.32 -6.19 -2.17
C TRP A 11 -4.43 -5.51 -3.54
N ILE A 12 -4.15 -4.21 -3.56
CA ILE A 12 -4.02 -3.40 -4.78
C ILE A 12 -2.56 -3.40 -5.24
N GLY A 13 -2.33 -3.73 -6.50
CA GLY A 13 -1.00 -3.71 -7.12
C GLY A 13 -0.50 -2.30 -7.45
N GLU A 14 0.83 -2.17 -7.64
CA GLU A 14 1.48 -0.87 -7.95
C GLU A 14 0.87 -0.17 -9.17
N ARG A 15 0.49 -0.95 -10.20
CA ARG A 15 0.01 -0.43 -11.48
C ARG A 15 -1.48 -0.06 -11.44
N THR A 16 -2.17 -0.35 -10.34
CA THR A 16 -3.63 -0.23 -10.21
C THR A 16 -4.04 0.55 -8.95
N ARG A 17 -3.11 1.27 -8.32
CA ARG A 17 -3.34 2.04 -7.07
C ARG A 17 -3.71 3.51 -7.29
N GLN A 18 -4.26 3.85 -8.45
CA GLN A 18 -4.69 5.22 -8.73
C GLN A 18 -5.76 5.62 -7.71
N LEU A 19 -5.59 6.79 -7.07
CA LEU A 19 -6.45 7.23 -5.95
C LEU A 19 -7.94 7.24 -6.33
N ASP A 20 -8.25 7.76 -7.51
CA ASP A 20 -9.63 7.83 -8.05
C ASP A 20 -9.95 6.64 -8.98
N GLY A 21 -9.13 5.59 -8.93
CA GLY A 21 -9.26 4.41 -9.79
C GLY A 21 -10.23 3.36 -9.24
N ALA A 22 -10.74 2.51 -10.13
CA ALA A 22 -11.74 1.49 -9.79
C ALA A 22 -11.31 0.49 -8.71
N HIS A 23 -10.01 0.15 -8.62
CA HIS A 23 -9.52 -0.76 -7.57
C HIS A 23 -9.57 -0.11 -6.20
N VAL A 24 -9.17 1.17 -6.08
CA VAL A 24 -9.25 1.90 -4.81
C VAL A 24 -10.71 2.08 -4.40
N GLU A 25 -11.60 2.40 -5.35
CA GLU A 25 -13.05 2.46 -5.12
C GLU A 25 -13.59 1.13 -4.57
N PHE A 26 -13.32 0.01 -5.28
CA PHE A 26 -13.76 -1.32 -4.87
C PHE A 26 -13.27 -1.68 -3.46
N PHE A 27 -11.98 -1.48 -3.18
CA PHE A 27 -11.37 -1.83 -1.89
C PHE A 27 -11.87 -0.96 -0.74
N SER A 28 -12.27 0.29 -1.02
CA SER A 28 -12.85 1.16 0.00
C SER A 28 -14.25 0.73 0.45
N GLY A 29 -14.98 -0.01 -0.40
CA GLY A 29 -16.36 -0.44 -0.13
C GLY A 29 -16.51 -1.81 0.53
N VAL A 30 -15.45 -2.64 0.55
CA VAL A 30 -15.47 -3.99 1.15
C VAL A 30 -14.83 -4.01 2.53
N ASN A 31 -15.21 -4.95 3.39
CA ASN A 31 -14.77 -5.04 4.80
C ASN A 31 -13.58 -5.99 5.05
N ASN A 32 -13.02 -6.61 4.02
CA ASN A 32 -11.80 -7.43 4.12
C ASN A 32 -10.60 -6.62 4.64
N PRO A 33 -9.64 -7.17 5.39
CA PRO A 33 -8.32 -6.56 5.49
C PRO A 33 -7.73 -6.37 4.09
N ILE A 34 -7.08 -5.22 3.86
CA ILE A 34 -6.59 -4.84 2.54
C ILE A 34 -5.13 -4.45 2.55
N GLY A 35 -4.44 -4.77 1.46
CA GLY A 35 -3.08 -4.34 1.16
C GLY A 35 -3.03 -3.30 0.04
N CYS A 36 -2.02 -2.43 0.05
CA CYS A 36 -1.70 -1.57 -1.10
C CYS A 36 -0.17 -1.53 -1.29
N LYS A 37 0.29 -1.84 -2.51
CA LYS A 37 1.71 -1.80 -2.86
C LYS A 37 2.18 -0.36 -2.98
N LEU A 38 3.38 -0.06 -2.47
CA LEU A 38 4.06 1.22 -2.67
C LEU A 38 5.47 0.99 -3.24
N GLY A 39 5.72 1.51 -4.43
CA GLY A 39 7.00 1.50 -5.11
C GLY A 39 7.89 2.69 -4.75
N PRO A 40 9.13 2.74 -5.28
CA PRO A 40 10.12 3.75 -4.93
C PRO A 40 9.77 5.19 -5.36
N THR A 41 8.74 5.36 -6.18
CA THR A 41 8.24 6.67 -6.62
C THR A 41 7.03 7.17 -5.84
N ALA A 42 6.51 6.39 -4.89
CA ALA A 42 5.41 6.83 -4.04
C ALA A 42 5.86 8.03 -3.18
N THR A 43 4.94 8.96 -2.94
CA THR A 43 5.19 10.13 -2.08
C THR A 43 4.45 10.01 -0.75
N GLY A 44 4.87 10.78 0.25
CA GLY A 44 4.21 10.82 1.56
C GLY A 44 2.73 11.21 1.41
N ASP A 45 2.46 12.24 0.61
CA ASP A 45 1.10 12.72 0.33
C ASP A 45 0.23 11.66 -0.34
N GLU A 46 0.78 10.92 -1.32
CA GLU A 46 0.07 9.79 -1.95
C GLU A 46 -0.26 8.70 -0.92
N ALA A 47 0.69 8.35 -0.05
CA ALA A 47 0.48 7.33 0.97
C ALA A 47 -0.59 7.75 1.99
N VAL A 48 -0.60 9.02 2.40
CA VAL A 48 -1.64 9.56 3.29
C VAL A 48 -3.00 9.55 2.61
N ALA A 49 -3.10 10.07 1.38
CA ALA A 49 -4.36 10.08 0.62
C ALA A 49 -4.94 8.67 0.41
N LEU A 50 -4.08 7.68 0.12
CA LEU A 50 -4.50 6.28 0.04
C LEU A 50 -4.99 5.76 1.39
N ALA A 51 -4.35 6.12 2.50
CA ALA A 51 -4.77 5.71 3.83
C ALA A 51 -6.13 6.32 4.22
N GLU A 52 -6.36 7.59 3.89
CA GLU A 52 -7.65 8.26 4.07
C GLU A 52 -8.76 7.59 3.26
N ARG A 53 -8.48 7.21 2.01
CA ARG A 53 -9.47 6.58 1.13
C ARG A 53 -9.79 5.14 1.50
N LEU A 54 -8.80 4.38 2.00
CA LEU A 54 -8.90 2.94 2.22
C LEU A 54 -9.16 2.54 3.68
N ASN A 55 -8.85 3.43 4.63
CA ASN A 55 -9.07 3.25 6.06
C ASN A 55 -9.48 4.59 6.73
N PRO A 56 -10.61 5.19 6.31
CA PRO A 56 -11.04 6.50 6.80
C PRO A 56 -11.28 6.53 8.32
N ASP A 57 -11.79 5.41 8.87
CA ASP A 57 -12.09 5.28 10.30
C ASP A 57 -10.87 4.92 11.15
N LYS A 58 -9.67 4.87 10.55
CA LYS A 58 -8.40 4.57 11.23
C LYS A 58 -8.47 3.29 12.06
N VAL A 59 -9.06 2.22 11.52
CA VAL A 59 -9.15 0.91 12.17
C VAL A 59 -7.76 0.24 12.12
N PRO A 60 -7.14 -0.12 13.26
CA PRO A 60 -5.84 -0.79 13.27
C PRO A 60 -5.88 -2.13 12.52
N GLY A 61 -4.89 -2.38 11.67
CA GLY A 61 -4.78 -3.64 10.92
C GLY A 61 -5.69 -3.76 9.69
N ARG A 62 -6.59 -2.78 9.45
CA ARG A 62 -7.42 -2.72 8.24
C ARG A 62 -6.59 -2.56 6.97
N LEU A 63 -5.61 -1.64 6.98
CA LEU A 63 -4.75 -1.34 5.84
C LEU A 63 -3.31 -1.78 6.11
N THR A 64 -2.74 -2.51 5.15
CA THR A 64 -1.32 -2.84 5.09
C THR A 64 -0.66 -2.13 3.90
N PHE A 65 0.31 -1.26 4.14
CA PHE A 65 1.20 -0.79 3.08
C PHE A 65 2.33 -1.79 2.86
N ILE A 66 2.47 -2.22 1.60
CA ILE A 66 3.45 -3.23 1.19
C ILE A 66 4.55 -2.53 0.38
N SER A 67 5.68 -2.25 1.01
CA SER A 67 6.81 -1.54 0.39
C SER A 67 7.61 -2.45 -0.55
N ARG A 68 7.86 -2.00 -1.78
CA ARG A 68 8.63 -2.73 -2.80
C ARG A 68 9.66 -1.86 -3.50
N MET A 69 10.49 -1.21 -2.69
CA MET A 69 11.39 -0.12 -3.14
C MET A 69 12.55 -0.59 -4.02
N GLY A 70 12.97 -1.84 -3.85
CA GLY A 70 14.28 -2.30 -4.33
C GLY A 70 15.37 -1.98 -3.31
N ALA A 71 16.39 -2.83 -3.25
CA ALA A 71 17.45 -2.78 -2.23
C ALA A 71 18.21 -1.44 -2.26
N ASP A 72 18.49 -0.93 -3.46
CA ASP A 72 19.26 0.31 -3.63
C ASP A 72 18.48 1.58 -3.25
N ASN A 73 17.14 1.53 -3.22
CA ASN A 73 16.30 2.71 -2.99
C ASN A 73 15.63 2.74 -1.61
N VAL A 74 15.56 1.61 -0.90
CA VAL A 74 14.71 1.49 0.30
C VAL A 74 15.11 2.47 1.40
N GLU A 75 16.41 2.70 1.61
CA GLU A 75 16.91 3.60 2.65
C GLU A 75 16.54 5.06 2.41
N ALA A 76 16.45 5.48 1.14
CA ALA A 76 16.06 6.83 0.78
C ALA A 76 14.54 7.00 0.65
N ALA A 77 13.87 6.05 0.02
CA ALA A 77 12.47 6.18 -0.38
C ALA A 77 11.47 5.84 0.72
N LEU A 78 11.76 4.88 1.62
CA LEU A 78 10.80 4.42 2.61
C LEU A 78 10.62 5.39 3.80
N PRO A 79 11.68 5.96 4.42
CA PRO A 79 11.52 6.78 5.63
C PRO A 79 10.55 7.97 5.49
N PRO A 80 10.52 8.74 4.37
CA PRO A 80 9.55 9.80 4.18
C PRO A 80 8.10 9.32 4.21
N LEU A 81 7.81 8.12 3.69
CA LEU A 81 6.46 7.54 3.71
C LEU A 81 6.05 7.13 5.12
N LEU A 82 6.97 6.51 5.87
CA LEU A 82 6.73 6.12 7.26
C LEU A 82 6.41 7.35 8.12
N ALA A 83 7.18 8.43 7.95
CA ALA A 83 6.99 9.68 8.68
C ALA A 83 5.63 10.31 8.35
N ALA A 84 5.30 10.50 7.07
CA ALA A 84 4.06 11.12 6.66
C ALA A 84 2.82 10.37 7.17
N VAL A 85 2.78 9.03 7.02
CA VAL A 85 1.64 8.21 7.46
C VAL A 85 1.52 8.18 8.98
N ARG A 86 2.65 8.11 9.71
CA ARG A 86 2.68 8.20 11.18
C ARG A 86 2.17 9.54 11.65
N ASP A 87 2.64 10.63 11.05
CA ASP A 87 2.32 12.00 11.47
C ASP A 87 0.85 12.35 11.15
N ALA A 88 0.27 11.77 10.09
CA ALA A 88 -1.17 11.80 9.81
C ALA A 88 -2.02 10.90 10.74
N GLY A 89 -1.36 10.06 11.56
CA GLY A 89 -2.00 9.23 12.58
C GLY A 89 -2.79 8.04 12.02
N HIS A 90 -2.41 7.50 10.85
CA HIS A 90 -3.06 6.31 10.29
C HIS A 90 -2.41 5.02 10.83
N PRO A 91 -3.16 4.12 11.50
CA PRO A 91 -2.62 2.92 12.12
C PRO A 91 -2.50 1.77 11.10
N VAL A 92 -1.62 1.95 10.11
CA VAL A 92 -1.34 0.95 9.09
C VAL A 92 -0.36 -0.11 9.58
N VAL A 93 -0.42 -1.30 8.97
CA VAL A 93 0.67 -2.28 9.04
C VAL A 93 1.66 -1.99 7.92
N TRP A 94 2.96 -2.06 8.21
CA TRP A 94 4.01 -2.01 7.20
C TRP A 94 4.55 -3.41 6.92
N ALA A 95 4.52 -3.83 5.66
CA ALA A 95 5.08 -5.09 5.20
C ALA A 95 6.13 -4.84 4.12
N CYS A 96 7.24 -5.58 4.17
CA CYS A 96 8.30 -5.51 3.16
C CYS A 96 8.06 -6.57 2.07
N ASP A 97 8.05 -6.14 0.81
CA ASP A 97 8.14 -6.98 -0.39
C ASP A 97 9.51 -6.77 -1.03
N PRO A 98 10.51 -7.59 -0.67
CA PRO A 98 11.88 -7.46 -1.16
C PRO A 98 12.07 -8.08 -2.56
N MET A 99 10.99 -8.51 -3.23
CA MET A 99 11.10 -9.24 -4.50
C MET A 99 10.85 -8.31 -5.68
N HIS A 100 9.69 -7.64 -5.72
CA HIS A 100 9.22 -6.95 -6.92
C HIS A 100 9.99 -5.67 -7.25
N GLY A 101 10.81 -5.15 -6.34
CA GLY A 101 11.70 -4.01 -6.58
C GLY A 101 13.10 -4.41 -7.09
N ASN A 102 13.41 -5.71 -7.12
CA ASN A 102 14.78 -6.24 -7.34
C ASN A 102 14.87 -7.19 -8.55
N THR A 103 13.86 -7.22 -9.42
CA THR A 103 13.85 -8.14 -10.57
C THR A 103 14.76 -7.64 -11.70
N PHE A 104 15.62 -8.52 -12.19
CA PHE A 104 16.47 -8.31 -13.37
C PHE A 104 16.50 -9.58 -14.23
N THR A 105 16.93 -9.47 -15.48
CA THR A 105 17.10 -10.61 -16.39
C THR A 105 18.57 -11.02 -16.41
N ALA A 106 18.87 -12.29 -16.13
CA ALA A 106 20.22 -12.82 -16.25
C ALA A 106 20.64 -12.94 -17.73
N SER A 107 21.93 -12.81 -18.02
CA SER A 107 22.49 -13.19 -19.32
C SER A 107 22.52 -14.72 -19.39
N GLY A 108 21.50 -15.32 -19.98
CA GLY A 108 21.46 -16.75 -20.30
C GLY A 108 22.43 -17.15 -21.39
#